data_AF-K1U7C2-F1
#
_entry.id   AF-K1U7C2-F1
#
_cell.length_a   1.000
_cell.length_b   1.000
_cell.length_c   1.000
_cell.angle_alpha   90.00
_cell.angle_beta   90.00
_cell.angle_gamma   90.00
#
_symmetry.space_group_name_H-M   'P 1'
#
loop_
_entity.id
_entity.type
_entity.pdbx_description
1 polymer ?
#
loop_
_entity_poly.entity_id
_entity_poly.type
_entity_poly.pdbx_seq_one_letter_code
_entity_poly.pdbx_strand_id
1 'polypeptide(L)'
;YSSLRTGRQRTRPFAVTKIGIDLPRPELYARIDRRVELMVGEGLEEEARRLYPFRHLTALQTVGYREFFEYFDGRITRDEAIELIKRNSRRYAKRQLTWFRRDPAIRWFAPNDDRAILDYIDSTAAVPAASGKE
;
A
#
# COMPACT_ATOMS: atom_id res chain seq x y z
N TYR A 1 20.76 -4.97 13.64
CA TYR A 1 19.61 -5.85 13.99
C TYR A 1 18.83 -5.16 15.10
N SER A 2 17.53 -4.88 14.90
CA SER A 2 16.74 -4.04 15.83
C SER A 2 16.30 -4.83 17.06
N SER A 3 16.60 -4.30 18.25
CA SER A 3 16.16 -4.78 19.57
C SER A 3 14.63 -4.83 19.76
N LEU A 4 13.86 -4.30 18.80
CA LEU A 4 12.40 -4.28 18.82
C LEU A 4 11.75 -5.58 18.32
N ARG A 5 12.52 -6.53 17.78
CA ARG A 5 12.01 -7.85 17.37
C ARG A 5 12.15 -8.85 18.51
N THR A 6 11.24 -8.77 19.48
CA THR A 6 11.21 -9.67 20.65
C THR A 6 10.62 -11.05 20.37
N GLY A 7 10.09 -11.31 19.16
CA GLY A 7 9.50 -12.61 18.76
C GLY A 7 8.23 -13.01 19.53
N ARG A 8 7.85 -12.25 20.55
CA ARG A 8 6.72 -12.55 21.45
C ARG A 8 5.43 -12.02 20.85
N GLN A 9 4.47 -12.91 20.58
CA GLN A 9 3.12 -12.51 20.18
C GLN A 9 2.49 -11.70 21.32
N ARG A 10 2.21 -10.42 21.06
CA ARG A 10 1.50 -9.56 22.02
C ARG A 10 0.02 -9.94 21.96
N THR A 11 -0.54 -10.38 23.09
CA THR A 11 -1.98 -10.53 23.25
C THR A 11 -2.63 -9.15 23.13
N ARG A 12 -3.66 -9.05 22.29
CA ARG A 12 -4.43 -7.81 22.10
C ARG A 12 -5.71 -7.94 22.92
N PRO A 13 -6.18 -6.88 23.61
CA PRO A 13 -7.45 -6.90 24.34
C PRO A 13 -8.67 -6.78 23.41
N PHE A 14 -8.53 -7.22 22.16
CA PHE A 14 -9.56 -7.15 21.13
C PHE A 14 -9.36 -8.27 20.10
N ALA A 15 -10.46 -8.72 19.51
CA ALA A 15 -10.43 -9.63 18.37
C ALA A 15 -9.97 -8.88 17.11
N VAL A 16 -9.17 -9.53 16.27
CA VAL A 16 -8.66 -8.94 15.02
C VAL A 16 -9.27 -9.70 13.84
N THR A 17 -10.21 -9.07 13.16
CA THR A 17 -10.70 -9.53 11.87
C THR A 17 -9.81 -8.96 10.77
N LYS A 18 -9.16 -9.84 9.98
CA LYS A 18 -8.25 -9.40 8.91
C LYS A 18 -8.91 -9.58 7.55
N ILE A 19 -8.97 -8.48 6.81
CA ILE A 19 -9.62 -8.40 5.51
C ILE A 19 -8.59 -7.87 4.50
N GLY A 20 -8.53 -8.50 3.34
CA GLY A 20 -7.71 -8.10 2.21
C GLY A 20 -8.58 -7.83 0.99
N ILE A 21 -8.23 -6.81 0.22
CA ILE A 21 -8.86 -6.54 -1.07
C ILE A 21 -7.90 -6.97 -2.17
N ASP A 22 -8.37 -7.83 -3.08
CA ASP A 22 -7.58 -8.29 -4.24
C ASP A 22 -8.31 -8.00 -5.55
N LEU A 23 -7.53 -7.88 -6.61
CA LEU A 23 -7.98 -7.68 -7.98
C LEU A 23 -7.14 -8.55 -8.90
N PRO A 24 -7.69 -9.01 -10.04
CA PRO A 24 -6.87 -9.57 -11.11
C PRO A 24 -5.72 -8.62 -11.45
N ARG A 25 -4.50 -9.18 -11.58
CA ARG A 25 -3.28 -8.38 -11.82
C ARG A 25 -3.40 -7.39 -12.98
N PRO A 26 -3.98 -7.75 -14.14
CA PRO A 26 -4.13 -6.80 -15.25
C PRO A 26 -4.98 -5.58 -14.86
N GLU A 27 -6.08 -5.79 -14.15
CA GLU A 27 -6.97 -4.72 -13.70
C GLU A 27 -6.31 -3.82 -12.66
N LEU A 28 -5.61 -4.42 -11.69
CA LEU A 28 -4.85 -3.68 -10.69
C LEU A 28 -3.80 -2.77 -11.35
N TYR A 29 -3.07 -3.29 -12.34
CA TYR A 29 -2.05 -2.51 -13.03
C TYR A 29 -2.66 -1.39 -13.88
N ALA A 30 -3.75 -1.64 -14.59
CA ALA A 30 -4.47 -0.61 -15.33
C ALA A 30 -4.96 0.52 -14.41
N ARG A 31 -5.49 0.18 -13.23
CA ARG A 31 -5.91 1.18 -12.22
C ARG A 31 -4.74 1.97 -11.65
N ILE A 32 -3.60 1.32 -11.37
CA ILE A 32 -2.39 2.01 -10.90
C ILE A 32 -1.92 3.01 -11.96
N ASP A 33 -1.86 2.59 -13.23
CA ASP A 33 -1.37 3.43 -14.31
C ASP A 33 -2.27 4.65 -14.51
N ARG A 34 -3.60 4.42 -14.55
CA ARG A 34 -4.59 5.51 -14.60
C ARG A 34 -4.46 6.45 -13.41
N ARG A 35 -4.24 5.93 -12.20
CA ARG A 35 -4.09 6.77 -11.00
C ARG A 35 -2.85 7.65 -11.09
N VAL A 36 -1.73 7.14 -11.60
CA VAL A 36 -0.51 7.94 -11.76
C VAL A 36 -0.75 9.08 -12.76
N GLU A 37 -1.42 8.80 -13.89
CA GLU A 37 -1.78 9.85 -14.85
C GLU A 37 -2.66 10.94 -14.21
N LEU A 38 -3.67 10.54 -13.43
CA LEU A 38 -4.52 11.48 -12.70
C LEU A 38 -3.71 12.31 -11.70
N MET A 39 -2.84 11.69 -10.90
CA MET A 39 -1.99 12.40 -9.94
C MET A 39 -1.09 13.44 -10.64
N VAL A 40 -0.52 13.09 -11.80
CA VAL A 40 0.28 14.04 -12.59
C VAL A 40 -0.60 15.18 -13.11
N GLY A 41 -1.79 14.89 -13.64
CA GLY A 41 -2.75 15.90 -14.07
C GLY A 41 -3.30 16.78 -12.93
N GLU A 42 -3.28 16.28 -11.69
CA GLU A 42 -3.74 16.96 -10.48
C GLU A 42 -2.63 17.70 -9.72
N GLY A 43 -1.40 17.70 -10.24
CA GLY A 43 -0.34 18.59 -9.73
C GLY A 43 0.78 17.90 -8.94
N LEU A 44 0.97 16.58 -9.10
CA LEU A 44 2.04 15.83 -8.41
C LEU A 44 3.44 16.37 -8.74
N GLU A 45 3.68 16.78 -10.00
CA GLU A 45 4.97 17.33 -10.40
C GLU A 45 5.25 18.67 -9.72
N GLU A 46 4.25 19.54 -9.67
CA GLU A 46 4.29 20.85 -9.05
C GLU A 46 4.53 20.71 -7.54
N GLU A 47 3.87 19.75 -6.90
CA GLU A 47 4.13 19.41 -5.51
C GLU A 47 5.56 18.92 -5.29
N ALA A 48 6.04 17.97 -6.11
CA ALA A 48 7.40 17.49 -6.04
C ALA A 48 8.41 18.63 -6.21
N ARG A 49 8.14 19.58 -7.12
CA ARG A 49 9.02 20.74 -7.35
C ARG A 49 9.09 21.65 -6.14
N ARG A 50 7.98 21.89 -5.43
CA ARG A 50 7.97 22.64 -4.15
C ARG A 50 8.76 21.93 -3.05
N LEU A 51 8.74 20.59 -3.04
CA LEU A 51 9.39 19.78 -2.02
C LEU A 51 10.85 19.42 -2.33
N TYR A 52 11.32 19.68 -3.54
CA TYR A 52 12.67 19.36 -4.01
C TYR A 52 13.82 19.91 -3.13
N PRO A 53 13.74 21.11 -2.51
CA PRO A 53 14.74 21.56 -1.54
C PRO A 53 14.91 20.59 -0.35
N PHE A 54 13.85 19.88 0.02
CA PHE A 54 13.81 18.95 1.15
C PHE A 54 14.06 17.49 0.74
N ARG A 55 14.43 17.21 -0.52
CA ARG A 55 14.55 15.84 -1.07
C ARG A 55 15.39 14.85 -0.26
N HIS A 56 16.29 15.34 0.58
CA HIS A 56 17.13 14.51 1.47
C HIS A 56 16.35 13.85 2.62
N LEU A 57 15.13 14.32 2.94
CA LEU A 57 14.30 13.76 4.00
C LEU A 57 13.77 12.38 3.62
N THR A 58 13.82 11.42 4.55
CA THR A 58 13.33 10.05 4.35
C THR A 58 11.86 10.00 3.91
N ALA A 59 11.03 10.93 4.40
CA ALA A 59 9.63 11.02 4.03
C ALA A 59 9.41 11.29 2.53
N LEU A 60 10.39 11.90 1.84
CA LEU A 60 10.34 12.21 0.42
C LEU A 60 11.08 11.20 -0.46
N GLN A 61 11.55 10.10 0.13
CA GLN A 61 12.19 8.99 -0.60
C GLN A 61 11.17 7.93 -1.05
N THR A 62 9.91 8.34 -1.26
CA THR A 62 8.81 7.46 -1.70
C THR A 62 8.65 7.48 -3.22
N VAL A 63 7.96 6.46 -3.74
CA VAL A 63 7.57 6.39 -5.16
C VAL A 63 6.71 7.60 -5.51
N GLY A 64 7.00 8.26 -6.63
CA GLY A 64 6.42 9.54 -7.02
C GLY A 64 7.50 10.63 -6.97
N TYR A 65 7.85 11.05 -5.76
CA TYR A 65 8.81 12.13 -5.56
C TYR A 65 10.21 11.80 -6.05
N ARG A 66 10.68 10.58 -5.76
CA ARG A 66 12.07 10.20 -6.06
C ARG A 66 12.36 10.23 -7.57
N GLU A 67 11.41 9.74 -8.36
CA GLU A 67 11.48 9.78 -9.82
C GLU A 67 11.42 11.21 -10.36
N PHE A 68 10.55 12.06 -9.81
CA PHE A 68 10.54 13.48 -10.19
C PHE A 68 11.81 14.23 -9.80
N PHE A 69 12.43 13.89 -8.67
CA PHE A 69 13.71 14.47 -8.28
C PHE A 69 14.84 14.06 -9.25
N GLU A 70 14.84 12.82 -9.75
CA GLU A 70 15.77 12.40 -10.81
C GLU A 70 15.56 13.21 -12.11
N TYR A 71 14.31 13.52 -12.45
CA TYR A 71 13.99 14.42 -13.57
C TYR A 71 14.49 15.85 -13.32
N PHE A 72 14.25 16.42 -12.13
CA PHE A 72 14.72 17.77 -11.78
C PHE A 72 16.24 17.87 -11.71
N ASP A 73 16.92 16.76 -11.39
CA ASP A 73 18.38 16.63 -11.46
C ASP A 73 18.92 16.49 -12.90
N GLY A 74 18.04 16.45 -13.92
CA GLY A 74 18.39 16.29 -15.32
C GLY A 74 18.90 14.91 -15.71
N ARG A 75 18.67 13.88 -14.86
CA ARG A 75 19.17 12.51 -15.11
C ARG A 75 18.28 11.69 -16.02
N ILE A 76 16.99 12.00 -16.03
CA ILE A 76 15.95 11.35 -16.84
C ILE A 76 15.01 12.42 -17.38
N THR A 77 14.24 12.07 -18.40
CA THR A 77 13.16 12.90 -18.92
C THR A 77 11.91 12.85 -18.03
N ARG A 78 11.00 13.81 -18.24
CA ARG A 78 9.71 13.85 -17.54
C ARG A 78 8.89 12.57 -17.81
N ASP A 79 8.83 12.13 -19.05
CA ASP A 79 8.04 10.96 -19.45
C ASP A 79 8.65 9.68 -18.87
N GLU A 80 9.98 9.57 -18.82
CA GLU A 80 10.65 8.49 -18.11
C GLU A 80 10.32 8.50 -16.62
N ALA A 81 10.29 9.66 -15.96
CA ALA A 81 9.90 9.74 -14.56
C ALA A 81 8.47 9.19 -14.34
N ILE A 82 7.52 9.57 -15.19
CA ILE A 82 6.13 9.08 -15.11
C ILE A 82 6.07 7.56 -15.29
N GLU A 83 6.76 7.01 -16.29
CA GLU A 83 6.83 5.57 -16.52
C GLU A 83 7.48 4.81 -15.36
N LEU A 84 8.53 5.39 -14.76
CA LEU A 84 9.17 4.86 -13.57
C LEU A 84 8.21 4.84 -12.38
N ILE A 85 7.42 5.90 -12.17
CA ILE A 85 6.41 5.98 -11.09
C ILE A 85 5.37 4.87 -11.26
N LYS A 86 4.82 4.70 -12.47
CA LYS A 86 3.87 3.61 -12.77
C LYS A 86 4.49 2.25 -12.46
N ARG A 87 5.68 1.98 -13.01
CA ARG A 87 6.41 0.71 -12.83
C ARG A 87 6.70 0.42 -11.36
N ASN A 88 7.20 1.41 -10.62
CA ASN A 88 7.59 1.24 -9.22
C ASN A 88 6.36 1.11 -8.32
N SER A 89 5.25 1.77 -8.65
CA SER A 89 3.95 1.58 -7.99
C SER A 89 3.42 0.16 -8.19
N ARG A 90 3.46 -0.40 -9.41
CA ARG A 90 3.10 -1.80 -9.68
C ARG A 90 3.98 -2.78 -8.91
N ARG A 91 5.29 -2.54 -8.87
CA ARG A 91 6.25 -3.36 -8.08
C ARG A 91 5.95 -3.29 -6.59
N TYR A 92 5.58 -2.12 -6.08
CA TYR A 92 5.20 -1.93 -4.68
C TYR A 92 3.92 -2.70 -4.35
N ALA A 93 2.87 -2.57 -5.18
CA ALA A 93 1.62 -3.33 -5.02
C ALA A 93 1.87 -4.84 -5.03
N LYS A 94 2.70 -5.35 -5.95
CA LYS A 94 3.10 -6.77 -5.97
C LYS A 94 3.77 -7.21 -4.66
N ARG A 95 4.67 -6.38 -4.11
CA ARG A 95 5.34 -6.68 -2.83
C ARG A 95 4.35 -6.69 -1.66
N GLN A 96 3.42 -5.74 -1.62
CA GLN A 96 2.35 -5.70 -0.62
C GLN A 96 1.50 -6.98 -0.67
N LEU A 97 1.00 -7.35 -1.84
CA LEU A 97 0.22 -8.59 -2.01
C LEU A 97 1.01 -9.83 -1.61
N THR A 98 2.29 -9.90 -1.98
CA THR A 98 3.16 -11.03 -1.60
C THR A 98 3.35 -11.11 -0.09
N TRP A 99 3.46 -9.97 0.59
CA TRP A 99 3.59 -9.91 2.04
C TRP A 99 2.29 -10.34 2.73
N PHE A 100 1.14 -9.79 2.31
CA PHE A 100 -0.17 -10.12 2.90
C PHE A 100 -0.59 -11.56 2.64
N ARG A 101 -0.30 -12.13 1.45
CA ARG A 101 -0.64 -13.53 1.13
C ARG A 101 0.10 -14.56 1.99
N ARG A 102 1.11 -14.15 2.76
CA ARG A 102 1.77 -15.03 3.75
C ARG A 102 0.97 -15.18 5.03
N ASP A 103 -0.02 -14.32 5.27
CA ASP A 103 -0.87 -14.35 6.46
C ASP A 103 -2.18 -15.09 6.12
N PRO A 104 -2.33 -16.37 6.54
CA PRO A 104 -3.50 -17.17 6.21
C PRO A 104 -4.77 -16.70 6.94
N ALA A 105 -4.65 -15.80 7.93
CA ALA A 105 -5.80 -15.25 8.64
C ALA A 105 -6.50 -14.13 7.86
N ILE A 106 -5.91 -13.66 6.74
CA ILE A 106 -6.54 -12.65 5.88
C ILE A 106 -7.58 -13.32 4.98
N ARG A 107 -8.84 -12.89 5.11
CA ARG A 107 -9.88 -13.22 4.13
C ARG A 107 -9.88 -12.19 3.01
N TRP A 108 -9.84 -12.68 1.77
CA TRP A 108 -9.74 -11.84 0.57
C TRP A 108 -11.11 -11.63 -0.09
N PHE A 109 -11.34 -10.40 -0.57
CA PHE A 109 -12.58 -9.97 -1.24
C PHE A 109 -12.25 -9.14 -2.48
N ALA A 110 -13.19 -9.05 -3.43
CA ALA A 110 -13.11 -8.07 -4.49
C ALA A 110 -13.46 -6.66 -3.94
N PRO A 111 -13.02 -5.56 -4.60
CA PRO A 111 -13.21 -4.20 -4.09
C PRO A 111 -14.68 -3.74 -3.96
N ASN A 112 -15.62 -4.47 -4.56
CA ASN A 112 -17.04 -4.16 -4.62
C ASN A 112 -17.90 -5.22 -3.92
N ASP A 113 -17.28 -6.11 -3.13
CA ASP A 113 -17.96 -7.14 -2.36
C ASP A 113 -18.50 -6.63 -1.01
N ASP A 114 -19.04 -5.41 -0.98
CA ASP A 114 -19.40 -4.69 0.26
C ASP A 114 -20.27 -5.54 1.20
N ARG A 115 -21.31 -6.21 0.65
CA ARG A 115 -22.18 -7.09 1.43
C ARG A 115 -21.44 -8.27 2.03
N ALA A 116 -20.61 -8.96 1.25
CA ALA A 116 -19.87 -10.12 1.73
C ALA A 116 -18.80 -9.75 2.77
N ILE A 117 -18.23 -8.54 2.66
CA ILE A 117 -17.32 -7.97 3.66
C ILE A 117 -18.07 -7.74 4.97
N LEU A 118 -19.24 -7.09 4.92
CA LEU A 118 -20.07 -6.83 6.11
C LEU A 118 -20.53 -8.14 6.77
N ASP A 119 -21.04 -9.08 5.99
CA ASP A 119 -21.46 -10.40 6.50
C ASP A 119 -20.28 -11.13 7.20
N TYR A 120 -19.08 -11.02 6.65
CA TYR A 120 -17.89 -11.58 7.27
C TYR A 120 -17.52 -10.89 8.58
N ILE A 121 -17.58 -9.55 8.62
CA ILE A 121 -17.32 -8.79 9.85
C ILE A 121 -18.29 -9.23 10.94
N ASP A 122 -19.59 -9.28 10.65
CA ASP A 122 -20.62 -9.68 11.62
C ASP A 122 -20.41 -11.13 12.10
N SER A 123 -20.03 -12.04 11.19
CA SER A 123 -19.73 -13.44 11.55
C SER A 123 -18.53 -13.59 12.50
N THR A 124 -17.58 -12.66 12.45
CA THR A 124 -16.37 -12.68 13.30
C THR A 124 -16.53 -11.88 14.59
N ALA A 125 -17.39 -10.88 14.60
CA ALA A 125 -17.74 -10.11 15.79
C ALA A 125 -18.57 -10.92 16.81
N ALA A 126 -19.32 -11.92 16.33
CA ALA A 126 -20.16 -12.78 17.16
C ALA A 126 -19.40 -13.86 17.97
N VAL A 127 -18.09 -14.03 17.75
CA VAL A 127 -17.26 -14.99 18.51
C VAL A 127 -16.62 -14.25 19.69
N PRO A 128 -17.04 -14.49 20.95
CA PRO A 128 -16.39 -13.91 22.10
C PRO A 128 -14.92 -14.35 22.11
N ALA A 129 -14.01 -13.42 22.40
CA ALA A 129 -12.64 -13.76 22.74
C ALA A 129 -12.69 -14.83 23.83
N ALA A 130 -12.28 -16.06 23.51
CA ALA A 130 -12.24 -17.16 24.45
C ALA A 130 -11.54 -16.68 25.71
N SER A 131 -12.29 -16.73 26.81
CA SER A 131 -11.90 -16.28 28.13
C SER A 131 -10.52 -16.86 28.46
N GLY A 132 -9.53 -16.00 28.64
CA GLY A 132 -8.32 -16.37 29.35
C GLY A 132 -8.74 -16.77 30.77
N LYS A 133 -8.83 -18.08 31.02
CA LYS A 133 -8.74 -18.59 32.37
C LYS A 133 -7.27 -18.53 32.80
N GLU A 134 -7.13 -18.11 34.04
CA GLU A 134 -5.92 -17.88 34.86
C GLU A 134 -4.83 -18.93 34.71
#